data_AF-A0A915LNH8-F1
#
_entry.id   AF-A0A915LNH8-F1
#
_cell.length_a   1.000
_cell.length_b   1.000
_cell.length_c   1.000
_cell.angle_alpha   90.00
_cell.angle_beta   90.00
_cell.angle_gamma   90.00
#
_symmetry.space_group_name_H-M   'P 1'
#
loop_
_entity.id
_entity.type
_entity.pdbx_description
1 polymer ?
#
loop_
_entity_poly.entity_id
_entity_poly.type
_entity_poly.pdbx_seq_one_letter_code
_entity_poly.pdbx_strand_id
1 'polypeptide(L)'
;MPEKQRRLLKFAEYLASCSKESADYGKCVSLKAEKVAKGDCQAEFEKLLICFKKNVRKPATELNFLTLEQLGKPLYGALCIAQQFKVAKCPHRPLRSAADCIAHLARRSQNLEKKKIYFVATQDAELLQKLRMLGGIPLMSIRYNAIILEKPSEETEKLATETTTKNQPDEIQKIKQLRKIELGEGEEPKHRKRKAKGPN
;
A
#
# COMPACT_ATOMS: atom_id res chain seq x y z
N MET A 1 3.78 10.99 -20.37
CA MET A 1 5.24 10.74 -20.44
C MET A 1 5.85 10.76 -19.03
N PRO A 2 6.12 9.62 -18.35
CA PRO A 2 7.02 9.76 -17.18
C PRO A 2 7.89 8.56 -16.71
N GLU A 3 7.58 7.29 -16.94
CA GLU A 3 8.28 6.22 -16.20
C GLU A 3 9.65 5.84 -16.78
N LYS A 4 9.73 5.65 -18.10
CA LYS A 4 10.98 5.24 -18.77
C LYS A 4 12.04 6.34 -18.70
N GLN A 5 11.62 7.60 -18.84
CA GLN A 5 12.47 8.79 -18.75
C GLN A 5 12.99 8.98 -17.32
N ARG A 6 12.16 8.74 -16.29
CA ARG A 6 12.56 8.86 -14.88
C ARG A 6 13.51 7.75 -14.41
N ARG A 7 13.43 6.54 -14.98
CA ARG A 7 14.41 5.47 -14.75
C ARG A 7 15.78 5.80 -15.37
N LEU A 8 15.79 6.33 -16.59
CA LEU A 8 17.02 6.74 -17.28
C LEU A 8 17.71 7.93 -16.58
N LEU A 9 16.94 8.91 -16.11
CA LEU A 9 17.49 10.07 -15.38
C LEU A 9 18.19 9.66 -14.07
N LYS A 10 17.58 8.76 -13.29
CA LYS A 10 18.23 8.22 -12.08
C LYS A 10 19.46 7.37 -12.38
N PHE A 11 19.41 6.58 -13.45
CA PHE A 11 20.58 5.80 -13.88
C PHE A 11 21.75 6.71 -14.27
N ALA A 12 21.49 7.81 -14.98
CA ALA A 12 22.50 8.82 -15.30
C ALA A 12 23.07 9.50 -14.04
N GLU A 13 22.22 9.84 -13.06
CA GLU A 13 22.67 10.35 -11.76
C GLU A 13 23.57 9.35 -11.01
N TYR A 14 23.22 8.06 -11.04
CA TYR A 14 24.04 7.01 -10.39
C TYR A 14 25.37 6.77 -11.13
N LEU A 15 25.38 6.78 -12.47
CA LEU A 15 26.63 6.74 -13.24
C LEU A 15 27.51 7.95 -12.93
N ALA A 16 26.94 9.15 -12.80
CA ALA A 16 27.68 10.35 -12.42
C ALA A 16 28.32 10.23 -11.03
N SER A 17 27.65 9.56 -10.08
CA SER A 17 28.17 9.30 -8.73
C SER A 17 29.28 8.24 -8.67
N CYS A 18 29.35 7.36 -9.67
CA CYS A 18 30.38 6.31 -9.84
C CYS A 18 31.21 6.56 -11.10
N SER A 19 31.48 7.83 -11.40
CA SER A 19 32.08 8.25 -12.67
C SER A 19 33.48 7.69 -12.88
N LYS A 20 34.27 7.54 -11.82
CA LYS A 20 35.62 6.96 -11.86
C LYS A 20 35.57 5.48 -12.23
N GLU A 21 34.80 4.69 -11.50
CA GLU A 21 34.66 3.25 -11.72
C GLU A 21 34.00 2.96 -13.08
N SER A 22 33.09 3.83 -13.52
CA SER A 22 32.44 3.73 -14.84
C SER A 22 33.43 4.00 -15.97
N ALA A 23 34.30 5.00 -15.80
CA ALA A 23 35.35 5.32 -16.77
C ALA A 23 36.41 4.22 -16.85
N ASP A 24 36.81 3.62 -15.72
CA ASP A 24 37.80 2.55 -15.69
C ASP A 24 37.27 1.27 -16.37
N TYR A 25 36.01 0.91 -16.11
CA TYR A 25 35.33 -0.16 -16.84
C TYR A 25 35.22 0.16 -18.34
N GLY A 26 34.77 1.36 -18.69
CA GLY A 26 34.65 1.81 -20.08
C GLY A 26 35.97 1.79 -20.84
N LYS A 27 37.08 2.18 -20.21
CA LYS A 27 38.44 2.08 -20.79
C LYS A 27 38.83 0.64 -21.05
N CYS A 28 38.62 -0.26 -20.09
CA CYS A 28 38.95 -1.67 -20.25
C CYS A 28 38.17 -2.30 -21.41
N VAL A 29 36.87 -2.02 -21.52
CA VAL A 29 36.02 -2.50 -22.62
C VAL A 29 36.45 -1.90 -23.96
N SER A 30 36.75 -0.61 -24.00
CA SER A 30 37.15 0.08 -25.25
C SER A 30 38.49 -0.42 -25.79
N LEU A 31 39.44 -0.74 -24.91
CA LEU A 31 40.74 -1.31 -25.29
C LEU A 31 40.63 -2.73 -25.86
N LYS A 32 39.55 -3.45 -25.55
CA LYS A 32 39.31 -4.85 -25.95
C LYS A 32 38.13 -5.00 -26.92
N ALA A 33 37.60 -3.91 -27.47
CA ALA A 33 36.31 -3.85 -28.14
C ALA A 33 36.12 -4.87 -29.29
N GLU A 34 37.20 -5.27 -29.96
CA GLU A 34 37.16 -6.23 -31.06
C GLU A 34 37.11 -7.71 -30.61
N LYS A 35 37.48 -8.01 -29.35
CA LYS A 35 37.62 -9.40 -28.82
C LYS A 35 37.25 -9.52 -27.34
N VAL A 36 36.18 -8.86 -26.88
CA VAL A 36 35.72 -9.01 -25.49
C VAL A 36 35.19 -10.43 -25.27
N ALA A 37 35.86 -11.22 -24.44
CA ALA A 37 35.39 -12.53 -23.99
C ALA A 37 34.76 -12.46 -22.59
N LYS A 38 33.99 -13.49 -22.24
CA LYS A 38 33.36 -13.59 -20.91
C LYS A 38 34.45 -13.71 -19.83
N GLY A 39 34.52 -12.72 -18.94
CA GLY A 39 35.54 -12.63 -17.87
C GLY A 39 36.56 -11.52 -18.08
N ASP A 40 36.63 -10.94 -19.29
CA ASP A 40 37.39 -9.72 -19.52
C ASP A 40 36.78 -8.54 -18.76
N CYS A 41 37.64 -7.71 -18.18
CA CYS A 41 37.25 -6.51 -17.42
C CYS A 41 36.38 -6.78 -16.18
N GLN A 42 36.39 -8.02 -15.68
CA GLN A 42 35.55 -8.43 -14.56
C GLN A 42 35.93 -7.69 -13.26
N ALA A 43 37.21 -7.44 -13.02
CA ALA A 43 37.65 -6.73 -11.80
C ALA A 43 37.18 -5.27 -11.78
N GLU A 44 37.21 -4.59 -12.93
CA GLU A 44 36.73 -3.24 -13.13
C GLU A 44 35.19 -3.19 -13.03
N PHE A 45 34.53 -4.18 -13.63
CA PHE A 45 33.07 -4.32 -13.56
C PHE A 45 32.59 -4.57 -12.12
N GLU A 46 33.26 -5.41 -11.35
CA GLU A 46 32.92 -5.67 -9.95
C GLU A 46 33.07 -4.42 -9.07
N LYS A 47 34.12 -3.64 -9.27
CA LYS A 47 34.32 -2.35 -8.59
C LYS A 47 33.21 -1.37 -8.92
N LEU A 48 32.82 -1.28 -10.19
CA LEU A 48 31.68 -0.47 -10.64
C LEU A 48 30.36 -0.94 -9.99
N LEU A 49 30.13 -2.25 -9.94
CA LEU A 49 28.97 -2.86 -9.31
C LEU A 49 28.90 -2.57 -7.81
N ILE A 50 30.04 -2.62 -7.12
CA ILE A 50 30.14 -2.28 -5.69
C ILE A 50 29.81 -0.81 -5.47
N CYS A 51 30.34 0.11 -6.30
CA CYS A 51 30.01 1.53 -6.22
C CYS A 51 28.52 1.77 -6.44
N PHE A 52 27.94 1.17 -7.48
CA PHE A 52 26.50 1.26 -7.75
C PHE A 52 25.65 0.78 -6.58
N LYS A 53 25.99 -0.38 -5.99
CA LYS A 53 25.28 -0.93 -4.83
C LYS A 53 25.37 -0.04 -3.58
N LYS A 54 26.43 0.75 -3.44
CA LYS A 54 26.57 1.74 -2.34
C LYS A 54 25.73 3.00 -2.59
N ASN A 55 25.67 3.48 -3.85
CA ASN A 55 25.00 4.73 -4.22
C ASN A 55 23.52 4.60 -4.57
N VAL A 56 23.04 3.39 -4.85
CA VAL A 56 21.61 3.07 -4.77
C VAL A 56 21.23 3.16 -3.29
N ARG A 57 20.86 4.38 -2.88
CA ARG A 57 20.35 4.72 -1.55
C ARG A 57 19.33 3.66 -1.15
N LYS A 58 19.69 2.75 -0.25
CA LYS A 58 18.71 1.88 0.41
C LYS A 58 17.70 2.81 1.07
N PRO A 59 16.41 2.84 0.69
CA PRO A 59 15.40 3.40 1.57
C PRO A 59 15.25 2.41 2.73
N ALA A 60 16.16 2.51 3.70
CA ALA A 60 16.03 1.82 4.97
C ALA A 60 14.87 2.47 5.73
N THR A 61 13.81 1.70 5.92
CA THR A 61 12.72 2.02 6.83
C THR A 61 12.39 0.74 7.57
N GLU A 62 12.73 0.73 8.86
CA GLU A 62 13.30 -0.41 9.58
C GLU A 62 12.34 -1.49 10.07
N LEU A 63 11.09 -1.60 9.59
CA LEU A 63 10.24 -2.70 10.07
C LEU A 63 9.67 -3.62 9.00
N ASN A 64 9.15 -3.06 7.92
CA ASN A 64 8.58 -3.89 6.85
C ASN A 64 9.66 -4.39 5.87
N PHE A 65 10.78 -3.68 5.76
CA PHE A 65 11.88 -4.09 4.91
C PHE A 65 12.84 -5.06 5.62
N LEU A 66 13.04 -4.93 6.94
CA LEU A 66 13.95 -5.83 7.67
C LEU A 66 13.49 -7.29 7.58
N THR A 67 12.18 -7.54 7.72
CA THR A 67 11.60 -8.89 7.57
C THR A 67 11.77 -9.42 6.15
N LEU A 68 11.50 -8.62 5.12
CA LEU A 68 11.66 -9.04 3.72
C LEU A 68 13.14 -9.21 3.31
N GLU A 69 14.04 -8.38 3.86
CA GLU A 69 15.49 -8.49 3.66
C GLU A 69 16.06 -9.75 4.34
N GLN A 70 15.54 -10.12 5.51
CA GLN A 70 15.91 -11.36 6.22
C GLN A 70 15.44 -12.63 5.51
N LEU A 71 14.29 -12.57 4.81
CA LEU A 71 13.72 -13.71 4.09
C LEU A 71 14.43 -14.01 2.75
N GLY A 72 15.35 -13.15 2.31
CA GLY A 72 16.34 -13.44 1.27
C GLY A 72 15.84 -13.42 -0.18
N LYS A 73 16.51 -14.19 -1.05
CA LYS A 73 16.33 -14.22 -2.51
C LYS A 73 14.88 -14.40 -3.02
N PRO A 74 14.02 -15.27 -2.45
CA PRO A 74 12.69 -15.50 -3.01
C PRO A 74 11.77 -14.27 -2.95
N LEU A 75 11.99 -13.35 -2.01
CA LEU A 75 11.18 -12.14 -1.84
C LEU A 75 11.85 -10.88 -2.37
N TYR A 76 12.97 -10.99 -3.08
CA TYR A 76 13.69 -9.85 -3.63
C TYR A 76 12.83 -9.01 -4.61
N GLY A 77 12.02 -9.67 -5.44
CA GLY A 77 11.08 -8.98 -6.33
C GLY A 77 10.05 -8.15 -5.55
N ALA A 78 9.48 -8.71 -4.48
CA ALA A 78 8.56 -8.01 -3.59
C ALA A 78 9.24 -6.83 -2.88
N LEU A 79 10.50 -7.00 -2.45
CA LEU A 79 11.32 -5.94 -1.85
C LEU A 79 11.52 -4.78 -2.83
N CYS A 80 11.92 -5.06 -4.08
CA CYS A 80 12.11 -4.03 -5.10
C CYS A 80 10.83 -3.25 -5.40
N ILE A 81 9.67 -3.92 -5.41
CA ILE A 81 8.37 -3.27 -5.59
C ILE A 81 8.04 -2.38 -4.38
N ALA A 82 8.19 -2.91 -3.16
CA ALA A 82 7.89 -2.16 -1.93
C ALA A 82 8.74 -0.89 -1.80
N GLN A 83 10.01 -0.91 -2.23
CA GLN A 83 10.92 0.25 -2.20
C GLN A 83 10.48 1.41 -3.10
N GLN A 84 9.58 1.18 -4.06
CA GLN A 84 9.07 2.23 -4.95
C GLN A 84 8.00 3.11 -4.28
N PHE A 85 7.40 2.64 -3.18
CA PHE A 85 6.31 3.33 -2.49
C PHE A 85 6.79 4.20 -1.33
N LYS A 86 5.95 5.14 -0.90
CA LYS A 86 6.21 5.97 0.27
C LYS A 86 6.16 5.11 1.52
N VAL A 87 7.21 5.19 2.34
CA VAL A 87 7.26 4.41 3.58
C VAL A 87 6.90 5.27 4.79
N ALA A 88 5.99 4.75 5.62
CA ALA A 88 5.65 5.34 6.90
C ALA A 88 6.75 5.06 7.92
N LYS A 89 7.20 6.10 8.63
CA LYS A 89 8.17 5.95 9.72
C LYS A 89 7.49 5.39 10.96
N CYS A 90 8.05 4.34 11.54
CA CYS A 90 7.57 3.79 12.80
C CYS A 90 8.10 4.63 13.99
N PRO A 91 7.26 4.97 14.98
CA PRO A 91 7.69 5.78 16.13
C PRO A 91 8.32 4.97 17.28
N HIS A 92 8.35 3.64 17.20
CA HIS A 92 8.73 2.79 18.34
C HIS A 92 10.24 2.49 18.41
N ARG A 93 10.79 2.57 19.62
CA ARG A 93 12.10 2.03 20.02
C ARG A 93 11.93 1.30 21.36
N PRO A 94 12.35 0.02 21.50
CA PRO A 94 12.94 -0.86 20.49
C PRO A 94 11.96 -1.26 19.36
N LEU A 95 12.49 -1.84 18.29
CA LEU A 95 11.71 -2.36 17.16
C LEU A 95 10.75 -3.47 17.63
N ARG A 96 9.51 -3.44 17.15
CA ARG A 96 8.46 -4.43 17.47
C ARG A 96 8.19 -5.34 16.28
N SER A 97 7.35 -6.36 16.44
CA SER A 97 6.89 -7.16 15.29
C SER A 97 6.18 -6.29 14.25
N ALA A 98 6.20 -6.69 12.98
CA ALA A 98 5.51 -5.97 11.91
C ALA A 98 3.99 -5.86 12.19
N ALA A 99 3.38 -6.93 12.68
CA ALA A 99 1.97 -6.97 13.05
C ALA A 99 1.64 -5.94 14.15
N ASP A 100 2.44 -5.86 15.21
CA ASP A 100 2.20 -4.92 16.32
C ASP A 100 2.39 -3.46 15.89
N CYS A 101 3.36 -3.19 15.01
CA CYS A 101 3.55 -1.86 14.46
C CYS A 101 2.39 -1.43 13.57
N ILE A 102 1.91 -2.32 12.69
CA ILE A 102 0.76 -2.04 11.82
C ILE A 102 -0.48 -1.77 12.69
N ALA A 103 -0.73 -2.59 13.71
CA ALA A 103 -1.80 -2.37 14.67
C ALA A 103 -1.69 -1.01 15.38
N HIS A 104 -0.48 -0.62 15.79
CA HIS A 104 -0.23 0.68 16.42
C HIS A 104 -0.49 1.87 15.46
N LEU A 105 -0.02 1.77 14.21
CA LEU A 105 -0.24 2.81 13.19
C LEU A 105 -1.73 2.92 12.82
N ALA A 106 -2.42 1.80 12.70
CA ALA A 106 -3.85 1.74 12.41
C ALA A 106 -4.67 2.37 13.54
N ARG A 107 -4.39 2.05 14.81
CA ARG A 107 -5.01 2.71 15.97
C ARG A 107 -4.75 4.21 15.98
N ARG A 108 -3.54 4.65 15.64
CA ARG A 108 -3.23 6.08 15.57
C ARG A 108 -4.05 6.82 14.50
N SER A 109 -4.44 6.12 13.43
CA SER A 109 -5.22 6.69 12.31
C SER A 109 -6.67 7.02 12.66
N GLN A 110 -7.22 6.43 13.71
CA GLN A 110 -8.59 6.68 14.17
C GLN A 110 -8.78 8.11 14.72
N ASN A 111 -7.71 8.75 15.19
CA ASN A 111 -7.82 10.10 15.75
C ASN A 111 -7.98 11.12 14.62
N LEU A 112 -9.16 11.75 14.54
CA LEU A 112 -9.53 12.75 13.54
C LEU A 112 -8.60 13.96 13.50
N GLU A 113 -7.94 14.31 14.61
CA GLU A 113 -6.94 15.38 14.65
C GLU A 113 -5.66 15.06 13.85
N LYS A 114 -5.39 13.77 13.59
CA LYS A 114 -4.21 13.32 12.86
C LYS A 114 -4.55 13.18 11.38
N LYS A 115 -3.92 14.00 10.54
CA LYS A 115 -4.11 14.10 9.07
C LYS A 115 -3.91 12.81 8.23
N LYS A 116 -3.56 11.66 8.82
CA LYS A 116 -3.19 10.45 8.06
C LYS A 116 -4.12 9.28 8.36
N ILE A 117 -4.99 8.99 7.40
CA ILE A 117 -5.86 7.81 7.38
C ILE A 117 -5.08 6.69 6.68
N TYR A 118 -5.08 5.49 7.27
CA TYR A 118 -4.43 4.32 6.69
C TYR A 118 -5.45 3.26 6.28
N PHE A 119 -5.24 2.71 5.09
CA PHE A 119 -5.87 1.46 4.65
C PHE A 119 -4.88 0.35 4.97
N VAL A 120 -5.35 -0.71 5.62
CA VAL A 120 -4.48 -1.83 5.99
C VAL A 120 -4.77 -3.01 5.09
N ALA A 121 -3.76 -3.40 4.30
CA ALA A 121 -3.79 -4.61 3.48
C ALA A 121 -2.96 -5.70 4.16
N THR A 122 -3.59 -6.80 4.57
CA THR A 122 -2.90 -7.93 5.22
C THR A 122 -3.56 -9.27 4.89
N GLN A 123 -2.77 -10.34 4.93
CA GLN A 123 -3.22 -11.72 4.83
C GLN A 123 -3.16 -12.47 6.16
N ASP A 124 -2.59 -11.85 7.19
CA ASP A 124 -2.48 -12.45 8.51
C ASP A 124 -3.84 -12.41 9.23
N ALA A 125 -4.37 -13.59 9.57
CA ALA A 125 -5.65 -13.78 10.22
C ALA A 125 -5.69 -13.19 11.64
N GLU A 126 -4.59 -13.31 12.40
CA GLU A 126 -4.52 -12.79 13.77
C GLU A 126 -4.53 -11.27 13.78
N LEU A 127 -3.74 -10.67 12.87
CA LEU A 127 -3.72 -9.22 12.71
C LEU A 127 -5.08 -8.68 12.23
N LEU A 128 -5.74 -9.36 11.29
CA LEU A 128 -7.09 -8.99 10.84
C LEU A 128 -8.08 -8.99 12.01
N GLN A 129 -8.08 -10.03 12.84
CA GLN A 129 -8.98 -10.11 14.00
C GLN A 129 -8.71 -8.97 14.99
N LYS A 130 -7.44 -8.67 15.28
CA LYS A 130 -7.04 -7.53 16.13
C LYS A 130 -7.55 -6.20 15.57
N LEU A 131 -7.46 -5.99 14.25
CA LEU A 131 -7.89 -4.75 13.62
C LEU A 131 -9.42 -4.62 13.54
N ARG A 132 -10.15 -5.71 13.34
CA ARG A 132 -11.63 -5.72 13.35
C ARG A 132 -12.18 -5.24 14.70
N MET A 133 -11.57 -5.69 15.80
CA MET A 133 -11.94 -5.30 17.16
C MET A 133 -11.68 -3.82 17.45
N LEU A 134 -10.73 -3.18 16.76
CA LEU A 134 -10.43 -1.76 16.99
C LEU A 134 -11.46 -0.82 16.35
N GLY A 135 -12.14 -1.23 15.27
CA GLY A 135 -13.10 -0.41 14.52
C GLY A 135 -12.46 0.75 13.73
N GLY A 136 -13.18 1.36 12.79
CA GLY A 136 -12.76 2.60 12.12
C GLY A 136 -11.57 2.48 11.14
N ILE A 137 -11.15 1.26 10.79
CA ILE A 137 -10.00 1.01 9.91
C ILE A 137 -10.45 0.20 8.69
N PRO A 138 -10.30 0.71 7.46
CA PRO A 138 -10.57 -0.05 6.25
C PRO A 138 -9.55 -1.20 6.06
N LEU A 139 -10.06 -2.43 5.93
CA LEU A 139 -9.24 -3.63 5.77
C LEU A 139 -9.33 -4.17 4.35
N MET A 140 -8.18 -4.54 3.78
CA MET A 140 -8.09 -5.12 2.43
C MET A 140 -7.37 -6.47 2.50
N SER A 141 -7.88 -7.44 1.75
CA SER A 141 -7.25 -8.75 1.60
C SER A 141 -7.31 -9.21 0.15
N ILE A 142 -6.37 -10.04 -0.28
CA ILE A 142 -6.38 -10.65 -1.62
C ILE A 142 -7.09 -12.00 -1.52
N ARG A 143 -8.17 -12.18 -2.27
CA ARG A 143 -8.82 -13.49 -2.46
C ARG A 143 -9.21 -13.64 -3.93
N TYR A 144 -9.14 -14.85 -4.46
CA TYR A 144 -9.52 -15.15 -5.84
C TYR A 144 -8.84 -14.23 -6.88
N ASN A 145 -7.56 -13.91 -6.67
CA ASN A 145 -6.78 -12.98 -7.50
C ASN A 145 -7.31 -11.53 -7.56
N ALA A 146 -8.23 -11.15 -6.67
CA ALA A 146 -8.77 -9.80 -6.55
C ALA A 146 -8.41 -9.20 -5.17
N ILE A 147 -8.19 -7.89 -5.15
CA ILE A 147 -8.06 -7.14 -3.90
C ILE A 147 -9.47 -6.77 -3.43
N ILE A 148 -9.89 -7.36 -2.32
CA ILE A 148 -11.23 -7.18 -1.76
C ILE A 148 -11.12 -6.23 -0.57
N LEU A 149 -11.92 -5.17 -0.60
CA LEU A 149 -12.17 -4.33 0.58
C LEU A 149 -13.20 -5.03 1.47
N GLU A 150 -12.84 -5.28 2.72
CA GLU A 150 -13.72 -5.93 3.67
C GLU A 150 -14.86 -5.00 4.08
N LYS A 151 -16.01 -5.60 4.41
CA LYS A 151 -17.12 -4.86 5.01
C LYS A 151 -16.66 -4.22 6.34
N PRO A 152 -17.19 -3.04 6.70
CA PRO A 152 -16.89 -2.42 7.98
C PRO A 152 -17.21 -3.40 9.13
N SER A 153 -16.37 -3.40 10.17
CA SER A 153 -16.64 -4.22 11.35
C SER A 153 -17.82 -3.66 12.14
N GLU A 154 -18.48 -4.49 12.94
CA GLU A 154 -19.60 -4.06 13.81
C GLU A 154 -19.21 -2.86 14.69
N GLU A 155 -17.98 -2.85 15.20
CA GLU A 155 -17.45 -1.71 15.98
C GLU A 155 -17.32 -0.44 15.13
N THR A 156 -16.97 -0.57 13.85
CA THR A 156 -16.95 0.55 12.91
C THR A 156 -18.35 1.07 12.62
N GLU A 157 -19.32 0.18 12.46
CA GLU A 157 -20.72 0.54 12.24
C GLU A 157 -21.32 1.25 13.46
N LYS A 158 -21.04 0.76 14.68
CA LYS A 158 -21.44 1.40 15.94
C LYS A 158 -20.88 2.83 16.03
N LEU A 159 -19.57 3.00 15.84
CA LEU A 159 -18.90 4.31 15.82
C LEU A 159 -19.52 5.25 14.78
N ALA A 160 -19.86 4.75 13.60
CA ALA A 160 -20.51 5.54 12.56
C ALA A 160 -21.92 5.96 12.99
N THR A 161 -22.73 5.05 13.55
CA THR A 161 -24.05 5.40 14.06
C THR A 161 -23.99 6.43 15.18
N GLU A 162 -23.11 6.27 16.17
CA GLU A 162 -22.95 7.22 17.29
C GLU A 162 -22.51 8.62 16.83
N THR A 163 -21.66 8.69 15.80
CA THR A 163 -21.22 9.97 15.22
C THR A 163 -22.34 10.62 14.41
N THR A 164 -23.17 9.81 13.74
CA THR A 164 -24.31 10.29 12.94
C THR A 164 -25.47 10.76 13.82
N THR A 165 -25.76 10.11 14.95
CA THR A 165 -26.79 10.57 15.90
C THR A 165 -26.43 11.90 16.57
N LYS A 166 -25.14 12.21 16.74
CA LYS A 166 -24.70 13.49 17.32
C LYS A 166 -24.73 14.65 16.31
N ASN A 167 -24.57 14.39 15.02
CA ASN A 167 -24.41 15.44 14.00
C ASN A 167 -25.54 15.52 12.95
N GLN A 168 -26.48 14.58 12.88
CA GLN A 168 -27.40 14.47 11.74
C GLN A 168 -28.84 13.97 11.98
N PRO A 169 -29.50 14.12 13.15
CA PRO A 169 -30.95 13.86 13.19
C PRO A 169 -31.72 14.81 12.26
N ASP A 170 -31.25 16.05 12.08
CA ASP A 170 -31.96 17.09 11.31
C ASP A 170 -31.80 16.99 9.78
N GLU A 171 -30.64 16.59 9.26
CA GLU A 171 -30.42 16.58 7.80
C GLU A 171 -31.16 15.44 7.10
N ILE A 172 -31.22 14.25 7.72
CA ILE A 172 -31.96 13.11 7.17
C ILE A 172 -33.47 13.42 7.17
N GLN A 173 -33.95 14.11 8.21
CA GLN A 173 -35.35 14.57 8.26
C GLN A 173 -35.63 15.68 7.25
N LYS A 174 -34.72 16.65 7.09
CA LYS A 174 -34.83 17.69 6.04
C LYS A 174 -34.80 17.12 4.63
N ILE A 175 -33.95 16.14 4.34
CA ILE A 175 -33.93 15.46 3.03
C ILE A 175 -35.22 14.67 2.82
N LYS A 176 -35.77 14.02 3.85
CA LYS A 176 -37.08 13.35 3.75
C LYS A 176 -38.21 14.35 3.52
N GLN A 177 -38.19 15.51 4.18
CA GLN A 177 -39.17 16.58 4.00
C GLN A 177 -39.06 17.23 2.62
N LEU A 178 -37.84 17.54 2.16
CA LEU A 178 -37.58 18.08 0.82
C LEU A 178 -38.00 17.11 -0.28
N ARG A 179 -37.69 15.81 -0.14
CA ARG A 179 -38.21 14.78 -1.05
C ARG A 179 -39.73 14.73 -1.06
N LYS A 180 -40.38 14.95 0.08
CA LYS A 180 -41.85 14.97 0.19
C LYS A 180 -42.47 16.20 -0.49
N ILE A 181 -41.77 17.32 -0.47
CA ILE A 181 -42.20 18.59 -1.08
C ILE A 181 -41.95 18.60 -2.60
N GLU A 182 -40.80 18.09 -3.06
CA GLU A 182 -40.39 18.19 -4.47
C GLU A 182 -40.90 17.05 -5.36
N LEU A 183 -41.05 15.82 -4.85
CA LEU A 183 -41.42 14.65 -5.67
C LEU A 183 -42.90 14.26 -5.56
N GLY A 184 -43.67 14.88 -4.65
CA GLY A 184 -45.01 14.41 -4.29
C GLY A 184 -44.98 12.99 -3.69
N GLU A 185 -46.06 12.55 -3.06
CA GLU A 185 -46.13 11.18 -2.55
C GLU A 185 -46.13 10.18 -3.72
N GLY A 186 -44.94 9.73 -4.11
CA GLY A 186 -44.80 8.50 -4.86
C GLY A 186 -45.31 7.38 -3.97
N GLU A 187 -46.55 6.95 -4.20
CA GLU A 187 -47.10 5.72 -3.62
C GLU A 187 -46.02 4.63 -3.75
N GLU A 188 -45.67 4.00 -2.64
CA GLU A 188 -44.86 2.78 -2.69
C GLU A 188 -45.53 1.85 -3.72
N PRO A 189 -44.79 1.32 -4.72
CA PRO A 189 -45.39 0.41 -5.68
C PRO A 189 -45.93 -0.78 -4.91
N LYS A 190 -47.26 -0.84 -4.75
CA LYS A 190 -47.96 -1.94 -4.10
C LYS A 190 -47.65 -3.18 -4.90
N HIS A 191 -46.66 -3.94 -4.44
CA HIS A 191 -46.28 -5.20 -5.05
C HIS A 191 -47.52 -6.09 -4.97
N ARG A 192 -48.22 -6.30 -6.10
CA ARG A 192 -49.38 -7.20 -6.15
C ARG A 192 -48.89 -8.57 -5.69
N LYS A 193 -49.36 -9.01 -4.52
CA LYS A 193 -49.17 -10.40 -4.08
C LYS A 193 -49.73 -11.28 -5.18
N ARG A 194 -48.87 -12.10 -5.80
CA ARG A 194 -49.34 -13.12 -6.74
C ARG A 194 -50.27 -14.04 -5.95
N LYS A 195 -51.55 -14.14 -6.36
CA LYS A 195 -52.48 -15.10 -5.78
C LYS A 195 -51.87 -16.49 -5.96
N ALA A 196 -51.86 -17.29 -4.89
CA ALA A 196 -51.52 -18.70 -5.01
C ALA A 196 -52.44 -19.33 -6.06
N LYS A 197 -51.88 -20.01 -7.07
CA LYS A 197 -52.67 -20.84 -7.96
C LYS A 197 -53.24 -21.98 -7.10
N GLY A 198 -54.56 -22.06 -7.04
CA GLY A 198 -55.25 -23.20 -6.45
C GLY A 198 -54.90 -24.49 -7.19
N PRO A 199 -55.16 -25.66 -6.58
CA PRO A 199 -54.80 -26.93 -7.16
C PRO A 199 -55.66 -27.21 -8.40
N ASN A 200 -55.01 -27.48 -9.51
CA ASN A 200 -55.54 -28.20 -10.66
C ASN A 200 -54.43 -29.08 -11.21
#